data_AF-A0A287DAJ7-F1
#
_entry.id   AF-A0A287DAJ7-F1
#
_cell.length_a   1.000
_cell.length_b   1.000
_cell.length_c   1.000
_cell.angle_alpha   90.00
_cell.angle_beta   90.00
_cell.angle_gamma   90.00
#
_symmetry.space_group_name_H-M   'P 1'
#
loop_
_entity.id
_entity.type
_entity.pdbx_description
1 polymer ?
#
loop_
_entity_poly.entity_id
_entity_poly.type
_entity_poly.pdbx_seq_one_letter_code
_entity_poly.pdbx_strand_id
1 'polypeptide(L)'
;MADEEEDPTFEEEIEEIGGGAEGRQELQCMMFGFGDDQNPYTESVDILEDLVIEFITEMTHKAMLIGRQGRVQVEDIDPRKFARVKDLGRKACELANYES
;
A
#
# COMPACT_ATOMS: atom_id res chain seq x y z
N MET A 1 -42.34 -13.94 3.95
CA MET A 1 -41.07 -13.35 4.39
C MET A 1 -40.03 -13.77 3.39
N ALA A 2 -39.40 -12.82 2.69
CA ALA A 2 -38.21 -13.09 1.92
C ALA A 2 -37.05 -13.12 2.92
N ASP A 3 -36.34 -14.23 2.97
CA ASP A 3 -34.99 -14.34 3.54
C ASP A 3 -34.10 -13.49 2.62
N GLU A 4 -33.74 -12.28 3.07
CA GLU A 4 -32.63 -11.54 2.48
C GLU A 4 -31.38 -12.06 3.17
N GLU A 5 -30.61 -12.87 2.45
CA GLU A 5 -29.33 -13.40 2.92
C GLU A 5 -28.39 -12.23 3.21
N GLU A 6 -28.02 -12.06 4.47
CA GLU A 6 -26.98 -11.13 4.91
C GLU A 6 -25.66 -11.54 4.27
N ASP A 7 -25.06 -10.61 3.53
CA ASP A 7 -23.76 -10.72 2.88
C ASP A 7 -22.68 -11.04 3.93
N PRO A 8 -22.12 -12.27 3.95
CA PRO A 8 -21.15 -12.62 4.96
C PRO A 8 -19.80 -11.97 4.65
N THR A 9 -19.39 -11.09 5.55
CA THR A 9 -18.00 -11.01 6.06
C THR A 9 -16.92 -10.65 5.04
N PHE A 10 -16.90 -9.41 4.54
CA PHE A 10 -15.65 -8.81 4.04
C PHE A 10 -14.75 -8.30 5.18
N GLU A 11 -15.32 -8.12 6.38
CA GLU A 11 -14.59 -7.60 7.55
C GLU A 11 -13.67 -8.65 8.21
N GLU A 12 -13.93 -9.96 8.04
CA GLU A 12 -13.14 -11.01 8.70
C GLU A 12 -11.84 -11.38 7.95
N GLU A 13 -11.71 -11.07 6.65
CA GLU A 13 -10.50 -11.40 5.86
C GLU A 13 -9.32 -10.43 6.07
N ILE A 14 -9.53 -9.30 6.74
CA ILE A 14 -8.48 -8.29 6.96
C ILE A 14 -7.55 -8.70 8.11
N GLU A 15 -8.02 -9.49 9.07
CA GLU A 15 -7.21 -9.88 10.25
C GLU A 15 -6.10 -10.90 9.92
N GLU A 16 -6.15 -11.60 8.77
CA GLU A 16 -5.18 -12.64 8.39
C GLU A 16 -4.24 -12.24 7.22
N ILE A 17 -4.10 -10.94 6.94
CA ILE A 17 -2.97 -10.42 6.13
C ILE A 17 -1.87 -9.89 7.08
N GLY A 18 -1.66 -10.61 8.17
CA GLY A 18 -0.61 -10.34 9.15
C GLY A 18 0.75 -10.82 8.67
N GLY A 19 1.35 -10.09 7.72
CA GLY A 19 2.79 -10.16 7.43
C GLY A 19 3.62 -9.58 8.58
N GLY A 20 3.41 -10.07 9.81
CA GLY A 20 3.73 -9.41 11.08
C GLY A 20 5.22 -9.23 11.43
N ALA A 21 6.14 -9.38 10.47
CA ALA A 21 7.56 -9.15 10.71
C ALA A 21 8.28 -8.47 9.53
N GLU A 22 7.91 -8.79 8.27
CA GLU A 22 8.61 -8.26 7.09
C GLU A 22 8.27 -6.78 6.84
N GLY A 23 6.98 -6.42 6.88
CA GLY A 23 6.56 -5.03 6.66
C GLY A 23 7.09 -4.07 7.72
N ARG A 24 7.28 -4.55 8.96
CA ARG A 24 7.72 -3.72 10.09
C ARG A 24 9.17 -3.25 9.95
N GLN A 25 10.08 -4.12 9.49
CA GLN A 25 11.47 -3.72 9.24
C GLN A 25 11.58 -2.75 8.06
N GLU A 26 10.75 -2.95 7.04
CA GLU A 26 10.69 -2.07 5.87
C GLU A 26 10.13 -0.69 6.24
N LEU A 27 9.09 -0.64 7.06
CA LEU A 27 8.53 0.59 7.63
C LEU A 27 9.57 1.36 8.44
N GLN A 28 10.34 0.69 9.31
CA GLN A 28 11.43 1.34 10.05
C GLN A 28 12.50 1.94 9.13
N CYS A 29 12.92 1.20 8.10
CA CYS A 29 13.87 1.71 7.10
C CYS A 29 13.30 2.92 6.36
N MET A 30 12.00 2.91 6.05
CA MET A 30 11.32 4.00 5.38
C MET A 30 11.24 5.25 6.27
N MET A 31 10.84 5.10 7.54
CA MET A 31 10.78 6.19 8.52
C MET A 31 12.15 6.87 8.67
N PHE A 32 13.21 6.07 8.80
CA PHE A 32 14.58 6.59 8.82
C PHE A 32 14.93 7.33 7.52
N GLY A 33 14.53 6.80 6.36
CA GLY A 33 14.72 7.46 5.06
C GLY A 33 13.98 8.80 4.92
N PHE A 34 12.92 9.01 5.68
CA PHE A 34 12.20 10.30 5.77
C PHE A 34 12.78 11.26 6.82
N GLY A 35 13.72 10.79 7.65
CA GLY A 35 14.43 11.60 8.64
C GLY A 35 14.07 11.33 10.10
N ASP A 36 13.31 10.27 10.40
CA ASP A 36 13.09 9.83 11.78
C ASP A 36 14.35 9.16 12.37
N ASP A 37 14.33 8.91 13.68
CA ASP A 37 15.36 8.17 14.38
C ASP A 37 15.56 6.75 13.83
N GLN A 38 16.79 6.25 13.91
CA GLN A 38 17.15 4.89 13.50
C GLN A 38 16.38 3.80 14.28
N ASN A 39 15.95 4.11 15.50
CA ASN A 39 15.21 3.20 16.36
C ASN A 39 13.92 3.87 16.85
N PRO A 40 12.89 4.01 15.99
CA PRO A 40 11.63 4.65 16.34
C PRO A 40 10.88 3.86 17.42
N TYR A 41 9.96 4.52 18.11
CA TYR A 41 9.12 3.86 19.11
C TYR A 41 8.22 2.82 18.46
N THR A 42 8.07 1.66 19.10
CA THR A 42 7.24 0.56 18.58
C THR A 42 5.81 1.01 18.33
N GLU A 43 5.26 1.80 19.25
CA GLU A 43 3.90 2.37 19.15
C GLU A 43 3.74 3.28 17.93
N SER A 44 4.78 4.05 17.55
CA SER A 44 4.75 4.88 16.34
C SER A 44 4.80 4.03 15.06
N VAL A 45 5.54 2.92 15.09
CA VAL A 45 5.58 1.97 13.97
C VAL A 45 4.25 1.22 13.84
N ASP A 46 3.63 0.82 14.96
CA ASP A 46 2.31 0.19 15.01
C ASP A 46 1.24 1.08 14.36
N ILE A 47 1.17 2.35 14.77
CA ILE A 47 0.21 3.31 14.21
C ILE A 47 0.44 3.50 12.70
N LEU A 48 1.70 3.59 12.26
CA LEU A 48 2.01 3.74 10.84
C LEU A 48 1.67 2.50 10.02
N GLU A 49 1.81 1.31 10.59
CA GLU A 49 1.39 0.04 9.97
C GLU A 49 -0.11 0.08 9.67
N ASP A 50 -0.93 0.41 10.68
CA ASP A 50 -2.39 0.53 10.54
C ASP A 50 -2.77 1.60 9.49
N LEU A 51 -2.13 2.77 9.54
CA LEU A 51 -2.39 3.86 8.60
C LEU A 51 -2.04 3.50 7.15
N VAL A 52 -0.96 2.76 6.93
CA VAL A 52 -0.55 2.33 5.58
C VAL A 52 -1.53 1.31 5.01
N ILE A 53 -2.01 0.37 5.83
CA ILE A 53 -3.03 -0.61 5.44
C ILE A 53 -4.33 0.10 5.08
N GLU A 54 -4.79 1.04 5.91
CA GLU A 54 -5.98 1.85 5.63
C GLU A 54 -5.82 2.63 4.32
N PHE A 55 -4.67 3.28 4.13
CA PHE A 55 -4.39 4.05 2.93
C PHE A 55 -4.41 3.20 1.64
N ILE A 56 -3.79 2.02 1.65
CA ILE A 56 -3.79 1.11 0.49
C ILE A 56 -5.20 0.62 0.19
N THR A 57 -5.96 0.28 1.23
CA THR A 57 -7.35 -0.18 1.10
C THR A 57 -8.23 0.91 0.50
N GLU A 58 -8.17 2.13 1.03
CA GLU A 58 -8.95 3.27 0.54
C GLU A 58 -8.54 3.66 -0.90
N MET A 59 -7.24 3.64 -1.21
CA MET A 59 -6.75 3.86 -2.57
C MET A 59 -7.27 2.82 -3.55
N THR A 60 -7.29 1.54 -3.15
CA THR A 60 -7.75 0.45 -4.00
C THR A 60 -9.25 0.55 -4.24
N HIS A 61 -10.05 0.87 -3.21
CA HIS A 61 -11.47 1.16 -3.35
C HIS A 61 -11.73 2.33 -4.32
N LYS A 62 -10.97 3.42 -4.21
CA LYS A 62 -11.05 4.56 -5.14
C LYS A 62 -10.71 4.16 -6.58
N ALA A 63 -9.69 3.32 -6.78
CA ALA A 63 -9.30 2.83 -8.10
C ALA A 63 -10.35 1.89 -8.72
N MET A 64 -10.99 1.04 -7.89
CA MET A 64 -12.08 0.17 -8.33
C MET A 64 -13.31 0.93 -8.84
N LEU A 65 -13.56 2.16 -8.36
CA LEU A 65 -14.66 3.01 -8.84
C LEU A 65 -14.43 3.56 -10.25
N ILE A 66 -13.17 3.67 -10.68
CA ILE A 66 -12.78 4.21 -11.99
C ILE A 66 -12.53 3.08 -13.00
N GLY A 67 -11.96 1.97 -12.53
CA GLY A 67 -11.57 0.82 -13.34
C GLY A 67 -12.71 -0.15 -13.70
N ARG A 68 -12.34 -1.29 -14.29
CA ARG A 68 -13.29 -2.39 -14.57
C ARG A 68 -13.60 -3.17 -13.29
N GLN A 69 -14.86 -3.59 -13.13
CA GLN A 69 -15.26 -4.46 -12.03
C GLN A 69 -14.40 -5.74 -11.99
N GLY A 70 -13.90 -6.06 -10.79
CA GLY A 70 -13.14 -7.28 -10.51
C GLY A 70 -11.65 -7.25 -10.86
N ARG A 71 -11.10 -6.15 -11.40
CA ARG A 71 -9.65 -6.03 -11.63
C ARG A 71 -9.16 -4.58 -11.63
N VAL A 72 -8.27 -4.25 -10.70
CA VAL A 72 -7.56 -2.97 -10.66
C VAL A 72 -6.31 -3.05 -11.53
N GLN A 73 -6.16 -2.14 -12.48
CA GLN A 73 -4.95 -1.97 -13.28
C GLN A 73 -4.12 -0.78 -12.75
N VAL A 74 -2.86 -0.72 -13.15
CA VAL A 74 -1.93 0.34 -12.70
C VAL A 74 -2.38 1.72 -13.21
N GLU A 75 -3.09 1.74 -14.33
CA GLU A 75 -3.71 2.91 -14.94
C GLU A 75 -4.89 3.46 -14.13
N ASP A 76 -5.48 2.66 -13.23
CA ASP A 76 -6.65 3.05 -12.42
C ASP A 76 -6.23 3.82 -11.15
N ILE A 77 -4.92 3.89 -10.86
CA ILE A 77 -4.35 4.66 -9.74
C ILE A 77 -4.18 6.13 -10.14
N ASP A 78 -4.29 7.05 -9.16
CA ASP A 78 -4.13 8.50 -9.36
C ASP A 78 -3.00 8.88 -10.35
N PRO A 79 -3.29 9.71 -11.38
CA PRO A 79 -2.33 10.03 -12.44
C PRO A 79 -1.00 10.60 -11.93
N ARG A 80 -1.03 11.34 -10.82
CA ARG A 80 0.17 11.92 -10.19
C ARG A 80 1.04 10.86 -9.51
N LYS A 81 0.43 9.89 -8.83
CA LYS A 81 1.13 8.78 -8.18
C LYS A 81 1.76 7.88 -9.24
N PHE A 82 1.01 7.59 -10.31
CA PHE A 82 1.50 6.84 -11.45
C PHE A 82 2.66 7.51 -12.19
N ALA A 83 2.59 8.83 -12.43
CA ALA A 83 3.68 9.58 -13.04
C ALA A 83 4.97 9.47 -12.21
N ARG A 84 4.86 9.57 -10.89
CA ARG A 84 6.02 9.44 -9.99
C ARG A 84 6.65 8.04 -10.04
N VAL A 85 5.84 6.99 -10.03
CA VAL A 85 6.34 5.60 -10.13
C VAL A 85 7.08 5.40 -11.46
N LYS A 86 6.54 5.91 -12.58
CA LYS A 86 7.21 5.88 -13.88
C LYS A 86 8.54 6.63 -13.89
N ASP A 87 8.60 7.80 -13.28
CA ASP A 87 9.83 8.59 -13.20
C ASP A 87 10.90 7.88 -12.35
N LEU A 88 10.51 7.26 -11.24
CA LEU A 88 11.41 6.47 -10.40
C LEU A 88 11.96 5.24 -11.16
N GLY A 89 11.09 4.51 -11.85
CA GLY A 89 11.51 3.37 -12.68
C GLY A 89 12.48 3.77 -13.79
N ARG A 90 12.26 4.93 -14.44
CA ARG A 90 13.19 5.47 -15.44
C ARG A 90 14.55 5.77 -14.83
N LYS A 91 14.59 6.46 -13.69
CA LYS A 91 15.84 6.82 -13.00
C LYS A 91 16.63 5.58 -12.57
N ALA A 92 15.93 4.56 -12.05
CA ALA A 92 16.56 3.30 -11.70
C ALA A 92 17.19 2.60 -12.92
N CYS A 93 16.49 2.60 -14.06
CA CYS A 93 17.02 2.06 -15.31
C CYS A 93 18.21 2.87 -15.84
N GLU A 94 18.20 4.20 -15.74
CA GLU A 94 19.34 5.05 -16.13
C GLU A 94 20.58 4.76 -15.29
N LEU A 95 20.44 4.61 -13.97
CA LEU A 95 21.57 4.29 -13.08
C LEU A 95 22.17 2.92 -13.41
N ALA A 96 21.33 1.90 -13.64
CA ALA A 96 21.80 0.57 -14.01
C ALA A 96 22.57 0.55 -15.36
N ASN A 97 22.21 1.44 -16.29
CA ASN A 97 22.93 1.60 -17.55
C ASN A 97 24.20 2.45 -17.43
N TYR A 98 24.37 3.25 -16.37
CA TYR A 98 25.57 4.06 -16.13
C TYR A 98 26.69 3.26 -15.43
N GLU A 99 26.34 2.19 -14.71
CA GLU A 99 27.28 1.30 -14.02
C GLU A 99 27.75 0.11 -14.89
N SER A 100 27.34 0.04 -16.17
CA SER A 100 27.76 -0.97 -17.16
C SER A 100 28.72 -0.39 -18.20
#